data_AF-I6CGM0-F1
#
_entry.id   AF-I6CGM0-F1
#
_cell.length_a   1.000
_cell.length_b   1.000
_cell.length_c   1.000
_cell.angle_alpha   90.00
_cell.angle_beta   90.00
_cell.angle_gamma   90.00
#
_symmetry.space_group_name_H-M   'P 1'
#
loop_
_entity.id
_entity.type
_entity.pdbx_description
1 polymer ?
#
loop_
_entity_poly.entity_id
_entity_poly.type
_entity_poly.pdbx_seq_one_letter_code
_entity_poly.pdbx_strand_id
1 'polypeptide(L)' 'MPKLRLIGLTLLALSATAVSHAEETRYVSDELNTWVRSGPGDHYRLVGTVNAGEEVTLL' A
#
# COMPACT_ATOMS: atom_id res chain seq x y z
N MET A 1 -36.44 17.11 -21.20
CA MET A 1 -35.47 16.22 -21.88
C MET A 1 -35.01 15.11 -20.92
N PRO A 2 -35.78 14.03 -20.73
CA PRO A 2 -35.51 13.00 -19.72
C PRO A 2 -34.18 12.24 -19.97
N LYS A 3 -33.76 12.12 -21.23
CA LYS A 3 -32.49 11.49 -21.64
C LYS A 3 -31.26 12.19 -21.05
N LEU A 4 -31.27 13.53 -20.98
CA LEU A 4 -30.16 14.31 -20.43
C LEU A 4 -30.02 14.09 -18.91
N ARG A 5 -31.16 13.92 -18.21
CA ARG A 5 -31.18 13.59 -16.78
C ARG A 5 -30.61 12.21 -16.51
N LEU A 6 -30.95 11.23 -17.36
CA LEU A 6 -30.43 9.87 -17.24
C LEU A 6 -28.91 9.83 -17.47
N ILE A 7 -28.42 10.54 -18.48
CA ILE A 7 -26.97 10.65 -18.77
C ILE A 7 -26.23 11.29 -17.59
N GLY A 8 -26.77 12.39 -17.05
CA GLY A 8 -26.19 13.05 -15.88
C GLY A 8 -26.15 12.13 -14.65
N LEU A 9 -27.22 11.37 -14.41
CA LEU A 9 -27.29 10.39 -13.32
C LEU A 9 -26.26 9.27 -13.50
N THR A 10 -26.09 8.76 -14.72
CA THR A 10 -25.08 7.72 -15.01
C THR A 10 -23.65 8.23 -14.86
N LEU A 11 -23.37 9.47 -15.27
CA LEU A 11 -22.05 10.08 -15.07
C LEU A 11 -21.74 10.27 -13.58
N LEU A 12 -22.73 10.72 -12.80
CA LEU A 12 -22.59 10.92 -11.36
C LEU A 12 -22.36 9.59 -10.63
N ALA A 13 -23.06 8.53 -11.01
CA ALA A 13 -22.84 7.18 -10.47
C ALA A 13 -21.45 6.64 -10.81
N LEU A 14 -20.94 6.91 -12.02
CA LEU A 14 -19.61 6.48 -12.44
C LEU A 14 -18.48 7.24 -11.74
N SER A 15 -18.69 8.52 -11.38
CA SER A 15 -17.72 9.27 -10.57
C SER A 15 -17.60 8.76 -9.13
N ALA A 16 -18.63 8.11 -8.58
CA ALA A 16 -18.60 7.56 -7.23
C ALA A 16 -17.75 6.28 -7.10
N THR A 17 -17.48 5.59 -8.21
CA THR A 17 -16.59 4.41 -8.26
C THR A 17 -15.18 4.76 -8.69
N ALA A 18 -14.95 6.00 -9.13
CA ALA A 18 -13.64 6.48 -9.53
C ALA A 18 -12.84 6.84 -8.27
N VAL A 19 -11.81 6.03 -8.01
CA VAL A 19 -10.71 6.24 -7.06
C VAL A 19 -10.99 5.75 -5.63
N SER A 20 -10.58 4.52 -5.36
CA SER A 20 -10.04 4.14 -4.05
C SER A 20 -8.71 3.41 -4.26
N HIS A 21 -7.60 4.16 -4.33
CA HIS A 21 -6.30 3.59 -4.01
C HIS A 21 -6.15 3.70 -2.50
N ALA A 22 -6.44 2.62 -1.79
CA ALA A 22 -6.10 2.53 -0.38
C ALA A 22 -4.58 2.42 -0.27
N GLU A 23 -3.99 3.27 0.56
CA GLU A 23 -2.60 3.09 0.98
C GLU A 23 -2.52 1.75 1.73
N GLU A 24 -1.74 0.81 1.21
CA GLU A 24 -1.55 -0.49 1.85
C GLU A 24 -0.44 -0.39 2.88
N THR A 25 -0.84 -0.19 4.13
CA THR A 25 0.05 -0.33 5.28
C THR A 25 0.42 -1.79 5.47
N ARG A 26 1.72 -2.08 5.60
CA ARG A 26 2.25 -3.44 5.78
C ARG A 26 2.97 -3.56 7.11
N TYR A 27 2.90 -4.73 7.71
CA TYR A 27 3.53 -5.04 8.99
C TYR A 27 4.34 -6.32 8.90
N VAL A 28 5.34 -6.46 9.76
CA VAL A 28 6.07 -7.72 9.93
C VAL A 28 5.22 -8.70 10.73
N SER A 29 4.86 -9.84 10.11
CA SER A 29 4.02 -10.87 10.74
C SER A 29 4.78 -11.75 11.73
N ASP A 30 6.03 -12.07 11.40
CA ASP A 30 6.74 -13.16 12.06
C ASP A 30 7.48 -12.66 13.30
N GLU A 31 7.35 -13.41 14.39
CA GLU A 31 8.08 -13.18 15.63
C GLU A 31 9.50 -13.75 15.53
N LEU A 32 10.33 -13.08 14.74
CA LEU A 32 11.72 -13.45 14.50
C LEU A 32 12.65 -12.31 14.92
N ASN A 33 13.73 -12.65 15.62
CA ASN A 33 14.83 -11.72 15.86
C ASN A 33 15.75 -11.71 14.64
N THR A 34 15.66 -10.67 13.80
CA THR A 34 16.43 -10.59 12.55
C THR A 34 16.99 -9.19 12.30
N TRP A 35 18.04 -9.12 11.49
CA TRP A 35 18.77 -7.89 11.17
C TRP A 35 18.56 -7.47 9.71
N VAL A 36 18.41 -6.17 9.47
CA VAL A 36 18.22 -5.59 8.14
C VAL A 36 19.57 -5.33 7.47
N ARG A 37 19.69 -5.69 6.19
CA ARG A 37 20.89 -5.47 5.36
C ARG A 37 20.77 -4.18 4.54
N SER A 38 21.87 -3.46 4.34
CA SER A 38 21.92 -2.21 3.58
C SER A 38 21.79 -2.34 2.05
N GLY A 39 21.89 -3.56 1.50
CA GLY A 39 21.89 -3.76 0.05
C GLY A 39 22.08 -5.22 -0.37
N PRO A 40 21.99 -5.50 -1.67
CA PRO A 40 22.17 -6.84 -2.21
C PRO A 40 23.65 -7.26 -2.23
N GLY A 41 23.88 -8.58 -2.22
CA GLY A 41 25.22 -9.18 -2.29
C GLY A 41 25.95 -9.25 -0.95
N ASP A 42 27.24 -9.59 -1.02
CA ASP A 42 28.06 -9.87 0.18
C ASP A 42 28.67 -8.62 0.81
N HIS A 43 28.68 -7.50 0.09
CA HIS A 43 29.17 -6.21 0.58
C HIS A 43 28.07 -5.38 1.27
N TYR A 44 27.36 -5.99 2.21
CA TYR A 44 26.34 -5.30 3.01
C TYR A 44 26.88 -4.94 4.41
N ARG A 45 26.19 -4.02 5.09
CA ARG A 45 26.27 -3.87 6.54
C ARG A 45 24.90 -4.09 7.16
N LEU A 46 24.89 -4.48 8.44
CA LEU A 46 23.66 -4.51 9.23
C LEU A 46 23.30 -3.08 9.62
N VAL A 47 22.06 -2.68 9.33
CA VAL A 47 21.58 -1.30 9.58
C VAL A 47 20.61 -1.19 10.75
N GLY A 48 20.15 -2.31 11.28
CA GLY A 48 19.24 -2.37 12.42
C GLY A 48 18.58 -3.74 12.55
N THR A 49 17.60 -3.82 13.44
CA THR A 49 16.73 -4.98 13.63
C THR A 49 15.30 -4.61 13.27
N VAL A 50 14.50 -5.60 12.89
CA VAL A 50 13.05 -5.43 12.67
C VAL A 50 12.29 -6.38 13.59
N ASN A 51 11.18 -5.92 14.16
CA ASN A 51 10.36 -6.70 15.10
C ASN A 51 8.96 -7.00 14.52
N ALA A 52 8.30 -8.02 15.07
CA ALA A 52 6.91 -8.31 14.74
C ALA A 52 5.99 -7.11 15.08
N GLY A 53 5.03 -6.84 14.20
CA GLY A 53 4.11 -5.71 14.31
C GLY A 53 4.70 -4.37 13.89
N GLU A 54 5.96 -4.32 13.46
CA GLU A 54 6.57 -3.09 12.93
C GLU A 54 6.01 -2.78 11.54
N GLU A 55 5.62 -1.52 11.33
CA GLU A 55 5.15 -1.02 10.03
C GLU A 55 6.31 -0.87 9.05
N VAL A 56 6.12 -1.35 7.82
CA VAL A 56 7.15 -1.32 6.78
C VAL A 56 6.59 -0.82 5.45
N THR A 57 7.44 -0.13 4.71
CA THR A 57 7.14 0.32 3.34
C THR A 57 7.79 -0.63 2.34
N LEU A 58 7.00 -1.09 1.37
CA LEU A 58 7.53 -1.79 0.20
C LEU A 58 7.98 -0.76 -0.83
N LEU A 59 9.27 -0.76 -1.17
CA LEU A 59 9.91 0.15 -2.13
C LEU A 59 10.04 -0.47 -3.52
#